data_AF-A0A348P3M0-F1
#
_entry.id   AF-A0A348P3M0-F1
#
_cell.length_a   1.000
_cell.length_b   1.000
_cell.length_c   1.000
_cell.angle_alpha   90.00
_cell.angle_beta   90.00
_cell.angle_gamma   90.00
#
_symmetry.space_group_name_H-M   'P 1'
#
loop_
_entity.id
_entity.type
_entity.pdbx_description
1 polymer ?
#
loop_
_entity_poly.entity_id
_entity_poly.type
_entity_poly.pdbx_seq_one_letter_code
_entity_poly.pdbx_strand_id
1 'polypeptide(L)'
;MVVYADVLIALNIFVNYFLLLSVKKLIKINVKTLNIAIGALLGGIYALSIFLENVPKPLQLLMNICALSVMTLVSFRPISLKAFLKYILCLFGVNTAFAGIMLAVWLFFSPKGMLYNNSIVYFDIDIKLLAVSTLVCYAVLRVVGLFVKRASPADKTVSVSLVNSGKSITVNALIDTGNTLKDAFTGEGVVIADEAVIKSLFGCSLTAYIEKEKSENKLNIRLIPVNTVSGETVLPAVKT
;
A
#
# COMPACT_ATOMS: atom_id res chain seq x y z
N MET A 1 39.56 13.44 -7.19
CA MET A 1 39.00 12.34 -6.38
C MET A 1 38.77 11.16 -7.30
N VAL A 2 39.14 9.95 -6.89
CA VAL A 2 38.90 8.73 -7.68
C VAL A 2 37.53 8.19 -7.30
N VAL A 3 36.65 8.01 -8.28
CA VAL A 3 35.31 7.43 -8.07
C VAL A 3 35.33 5.99 -8.55
N TYR A 4 35.14 5.06 -7.61
CA TYR A 4 35.09 3.63 -7.87
C TYR A 4 33.70 3.24 -8.38
N ALA A 5 33.62 2.89 -9.67
CA ALA A 5 32.35 2.61 -10.35
C ALA A 5 31.62 1.39 -9.76
N ASP A 6 32.36 0.37 -9.32
CA ASP A 6 31.86 -0.82 -8.65
C ASP A 6 31.17 -0.49 -7.31
N VAL A 7 31.83 0.30 -6.46
CA VAL A 7 31.27 0.77 -5.18
C VAL A 7 30.02 1.61 -5.42
N LEU A 8 30.07 2.48 -6.44
CA LEU A 8 28.97 3.35 -6.80
C LEU A 8 27.72 2.56 -7.23
N ILE A 9 27.90 1.57 -8.11
CA ILE A 9 26.81 0.70 -8.56
C ILE A 9 26.26 -0.06 -7.36
N ALA A 10 27.10 -0.73 -6.57
CA ALA A 10 26.66 -1.56 -5.45
C ALA A 10 25.81 -0.76 -4.44
N LEU A 11 26.25 0.45 -4.09
CA LEU A 11 25.51 1.33 -3.20
C LEU A 11 24.17 1.76 -3.79
N ASN A 12 24.14 2.15 -5.08
CA ASN A 12 22.89 2.57 -5.71
C ASN A 12 21.92 1.41 -5.93
N ILE A 13 22.40 0.18 -6.15
CA ILE A 13 21.54 -1.01 -6.13
C ILE A 13 20.90 -1.15 -4.75
N PHE A 14 21.70 -1.05 -3.68
CA PHE A 14 21.21 -1.17 -2.31
C PHE A 14 20.17 -0.10 -1.97
N VAL A 15 20.48 1.17 -2.23
CA VAL A 15 19.55 2.29 -1.97
C VAL A 15 18.26 2.12 -2.79
N ASN A 16 18.37 1.91 -4.10
CA ASN A 16 17.20 1.77 -4.95
C ASN A 16 16.33 0.56 -4.56
N TYR A 17 16.92 -0.53 -4.08
CA TYR A 17 16.18 -1.67 -3.55
C TYR A 17 15.28 -1.27 -2.39
N PHE A 18 15.80 -0.51 -1.41
CA PHE A 18 15.00 -0.05 -0.27
C PHE A 18 13.96 1.00 -0.63
N LEU A 19 14.26 1.89 -1.58
CA LEU A 19 13.28 2.87 -2.09
C LEU A 19 12.12 2.15 -2.79
N LEU A 20 12.41 1.16 -3.65
CA LEU A 20 11.39 0.36 -4.32
C LEU A 20 10.59 -0.51 -3.33
N LEU A 21 11.22 -1.07 -2.29
CA LEU A 21 10.51 -1.75 -1.20
C LEU A 21 9.59 -0.80 -0.42
N SER A 22 10.02 0.43 -0.20
CA SER A 22 9.20 1.46 0.45
C SER A 22 7.94 1.76 -0.37
N VAL A 23 8.08 1.89 -1.69
CA VAL A 23 6.95 2.06 -2.62
C VAL A 23 6.03 0.84 -2.57
N LYS A 24 6.56 -0.39 -2.65
CA LYS A 24 5.78 -1.63 -2.51
C LYS A 24 4.91 -1.61 -1.24
N LYS A 25 5.50 -1.19 -0.12
CA LYS A 25 4.85 -1.13 1.19
C LYS A 25 3.80 -0.01 1.29
N LEU A 26 4.06 1.18 0.74
CA LEU A 26 3.11 2.29 0.69
C LEU A 26 1.89 1.97 -0.16
N ILE A 27 2.11 1.36 -1.31
CA ILE A 27 1.05 1.05 -2.28
C ILE A 27 0.30 -0.23 -1.90
N LYS A 28 0.86 -1.08 -1.03
CA LYS A 28 0.31 -2.35 -0.56
C LYS A 28 0.06 -3.35 -1.69
N ILE A 29 1.06 -3.54 -2.56
CA ILE A 29 0.98 -4.48 -3.69
C ILE A 29 1.89 -5.70 -3.51
N ASN A 30 1.42 -6.84 -4.01
CA ASN A 30 2.18 -8.09 -4.00
C ASN A 30 2.98 -8.22 -5.30
N VAL A 31 4.27 -7.92 -5.22
CA VAL A 31 5.24 -8.10 -6.31
C VAL A 31 6.40 -8.99 -5.86
N LYS A 32 6.90 -9.81 -6.78
CA LYS A 32 8.05 -10.71 -6.55
C LYS A 32 9.28 -9.88 -6.16
N THR A 33 10.02 -10.32 -5.15
CA THR A 33 11.25 -9.66 -4.69
C THR A 33 12.30 -9.56 -5.79
N LEU A 34 12.36 -10.54 -6.69
CA LEU A 34 13.24 -10.51 -7.85
C LEU A 34 12.96 -9.31 -8.77
N ASN A 35 11.69 -8.94 -9.00
CA ASN A 35 11.36 -7.78 -9.83
C ASN A 35 11.88 -6.48 -9.22
N ILE A 36 11.78 -6.36 -7.89
CA ILE A 36 12.35 -5.23 -7.14
C ILE A 36 13.87 -5.20 -7.27
N ALA A 37 14.54 -6.35 -7.16
CA ALA A 37 15.99 -6.45 -7.33
C ALA A 37 16.44 -6.05 -8.74
N ILE A 38 15.71 -6.46 -9.79
CA ILE A 38 16.00 -6.04 -11.17
C ILE A 38 15.82 -4.53 -11.33
N GLY A 39 14.74 -3.95 -10.81
CA GLY A 39 14.54 -2.50 -10.82
C GLY A 39 15.66 -1.74 -10.10
N ALA A 40 16.11 -2.27 -8.96
CA ALA A 40 17.23 -1.70 -8.21
C ALA A 40 18.55 -1.78 -8.98
N LEU A 41 18.79 -2.89 -9.69
CA LEU A 41 19.94 -3.06 -10.58
C LEU A 41 19.96 -2.02 -11.69
N LEU A 42 18.81 -1.74 -12.32
CA LEU A 42 18.70 -0.68 -13.33
C LEU A 42 19.01 0.71 -12.75
N GLY A 43 18.55 0.99 -11.53
CA GLY A 43 18.92 2.23 -10.83
C GLY A 43 20.41 2.30 -10.48
N GLY A 44 21.02 1.18 -10.11
CA GLY A 44 22.46 1.05 -9.90
C GLY A 44 23.29 1.33 -11.15
N ILE A 45 22.88 0.77 -12.29
CA ILE A 45 23.51 1.05 -13.60
C ILE A 45 23.31 2.52 -13.97
N TYR A 46 22.11 3.07 -13.75
CA TYR A 46 21.83 4.48 -14.03
C TYR A 46 22.74 5.45 -13.24
N ALA A 47 23.23 5.05 -12.06
CA ALA A 47 24.15 5.88 -11.28
C ALA A 47 25.48 6.15 -12.00
N LEU A 48 25.87 5.33 -12.98
CA LEU A 48 27.03 5.61 -13.84
C LEU A 48 26.85 6.86 -14.69
N SER A 49 25.63 7.38 -14.80
CA SER A 49 25.37 8.65 -15.47
C SER A 49 26.09 9.84 -14.83
N ILE A 50 26.63 9.71 -13.60
CA ILE A 50 27.49 10.76 -13.03
C ILE A 50 28.75 11.00 -13.88
N PHE A 51 29.26 9.98 -14.56
CA PHE A 51 30.46 10.11 -15.39
C PHE A 51 30.20 10.84 -16.70
N LEU A 52 28.92 11.10 -17.04
CA LEU A 52 28.55 11.94 -18.17
C LEU A 52 28.69 13.41 -17.76
N GLU A 53 29.81 14.01 -18.13
CA GLU A 53 30.04 15.46 -17.98
C GLU A 53 29.25 16.25 -19.03
N ASN A 54 28.92 17.51 -18.72
CA ASN A 54 28.31 18.49 -19.64
C ASN A 54 26.94 18.10 -20.26
N VAL A 55 26.17 17.22 -19.61
CA VAL A 55 24.79 16.92 -20.05
C VAL A 55 23.90 18.15 -19.86
N PRO A 56 23.19 18.63 -20.91
CA PRO A 56 22.24 19.74 -20.77
C PRO A 56 21.15 19.42 -19.74
N LYS A 57 20.80 20.40 -18.89
CA LYS A 57 19.78 20.22 -17.83
C LYS A 57 18.45 19.60 -18.32
N PRO A 58 17.89 20.00 -19.48
CA PRO A 58 16.67 19.38 -19.99
C PRO A 58 16.84 17.89 -20.34
N LEU A 59 17.99 17.52 -20.91
CA LEU A 59 18.30 16.14 -21.27
C LEU A 59 18.48 15.28 -20.02
N GLN A 60 19.14 15.82 -18.99
CA GLN A 60 19.28 15.14 -17.71
C GLN A 60 17.93 14.90 -17.02
N LEU A 61 17.03 15.89 -17.06
CA LEU A 61 15.67 15.72 -16.54
C LEU A 61 14.94 14.59 -17.28
N LEU A 62 15.06 14.55 -18.61
CA LEU A 62 14.48 13.49 -19.43
C LEU A 62 15.07 12.11 -19.07
N MET A 63 16.39 12.01 -18.91
CA MET A 63 17.05 10.77 -18.49
C MET A 63 16.56 10.29 -17.13
N ASN A 64 16.40 11.21 -16.16
CA ASN A 64 15.86 10.88 -14.84
C ASN A 64 14.43 10.35 -14.92
N ILE A 65 13.56 11.01 -15.70
CA ILE A 65 12.17 10.58 -15.90
C ILE A 65 12.12 9.20 -16.56
N CYS A 66 12.95 8.98 -17.59
CA CYS A 66 13.07 7.68 -18.26
C CYS A 66 13.54 6.59 -17.29
N ALA A 67 14.58 6.85 -16.50
CA ALA A 67 15.10 5.90 -15.52
C ALA A 67 14.03 5.51 -14.48
N LEU A 68 13.35 6.51 -13.88
CA LEU A 68 12.25 6.25 -12.94
C LEU A 68 11.11 5.45 -13.59
N SER A 69 10.78 5.76 -14.85
CA SER A 69 9.73 5.08 -15.60
C SER A 69 10.09 3.62 -15.85
N VAL A 70 11.29 3.34 -16.34
CA VAL A 70 11.77 1.98 -16.61
C VAL A 70 11.84 1.16 -15.31
N MET A 71 12.42 1.73 -14.24
CA MET A 71 12.47 1.08 -12.93
C MET A 71 11.07 0.73 -12.43
N THR A 72 10.10 1.63 -12.58
CA THR A 72 8.71 1.43 -12.18
C THR A 72 8.05 0.30 -12.99
N LEU A 73 8.19 0.31 -14.31
CA LEU A 73 7.61 -0.70 -15.20
C LEU A 73 8.13 -2.10 -14.88
N VAL A 74 9.46 -2.24 -14.73
CA VAL A 74 10.09 -3.54 -14.46
C VAL A 74 9.78 -4.05 -13.06
N SER A 75 9.79 -3.17 -12.06
CA SER A 75 9.56 -3.52 -10.65
C SER A 75 8.12 -3.92 -10.37
N PHE A 76 7.16 -3.14 -10.88
CA PHE A 76 5.76 -3.22 -10.45
C PHE A 76 4.79 -3.71 -11.52
N ARG A 77 5.19 -3.73 -12.80
CA ARG A 77 4.38 -4.20 -13.94
C ARG A 77 2.93 -3.70 -13.89
N PRO A 78 2.71 -2.38 -13.92
CA PRO A 78 1.37 -1.81 -13.82
C PRO A 78 0.49 -2.27 -14.99
N ILE A 79 -0.75 -2.63 -14.67
CA ILE A 79 -1.75 -3.13 -15.64
C ILE A 79 -2.47 -1.96 -16.35
N SER A 80 -2.48 -0.77 -15.75
CA SER A 80 -3.15 0.41 -16.30
C SER A 80 -2.30 1.68 -16.15
N LEU A 81 -2.57 2.69 -16.98
CA LEU A 81 -1.90 3.99 -16.90
C LEU A 81 -2.09 4.65 -15.52
N LYS A 82 -3.28 4.51 -14.92
CA LYS A 82 -3.57 5.00 -13.57
C LYS A 82 -2.70 4.31 -12.51
N ALA A 83 -2.49 3.00 -12.64
CA ALA A 83 -1.58 2.26 -11.76
C ALA A 83 -0.13 2.71 -11.96
N PHE A 84 0.33 2.83 -13.22
CA PHE A 84 1.67 3.33 -13.52
C PHE A 84 1.92 4.72 -12.92
N LEU A 85 0.99 5.66 -13.11
CA LEU A 85 1.11 7.02 -12.61
C LEU A 85 1.13 7.07 -11.07
N LYS A 86 0.31 6.23 -10.43
CA LYS A 86 0.34 6.07 -8.96
C LYS A 86 1.70 5.56 -8.47
N TYR A 87 2.29 4.60 -9.18
CA TYR A 87 3.53 3.95 -8.77
C TYR A 87 4.73 4.87 -8.94
N ILE A 88 4.83 5.54 -10.10
CA ILE A 88 5.92 6.47 -10.37
C ILE A 88 5.86 7.71 -9.47
N LEU A 89 4.66 8.23 -9.18
CA LEU A 89 4.49 9.37 -8.26
C LEU A 89 4.90 9.00 -6.84
N CYS A 90 4.56 7.79 -6.39
CA CYS A 90 4.98 7.27 -5.10
C CYS A 90 6.50 7.09 -5.04
N LEU A 91 7.11 6.53 -6.08
CA LEU A 91 8.57 6.40 -6.20
C LEU A 91 9.26 7.77 -6.17
N PHE A 92 8.73 8.75 -6.91
CA PHE A 92 9.22 10.12 -6.89
C PHE A 92 9.15 10.73 -5.48
N GLY A 93 8.03 10.55 -4.77
CA GLY A 93 7.87 11.04 -3.39
C GLY A 93 8.85 10.41 -2.41
N VAL A 94 9.04 9.08 -2.48
CA VAL A 94 10.01 8.36 -1.65
C VAL A 94 11.45 8.81 -1.96
N ASN A 95 11.79 8.96 -3.24
CA ASN A 95 13.11 9.44 -3.66
C ASN A 95 13.37 10.89 -3.22
N THR A 96 12.36 11.75 -3.30
CA THR A 96 12.43 13.14 -2.81
C THR A 96 12.65 13.19 -1.30
N ALA A 97 11.96 12.34 -0.53
CA ALA A 97 12.17 12.22 0.91
C ALA A 97 13.60 11.75 1.23
N PHE A 98 14.10 10.75 0.51
CA PHE A 98 15.49 10.29 0.65
C PHE A 98 16.49 11.41 0.36
N ALA A 99 16.34 12.12 -0.76
CA ALA A 99 17.19 13.24 -1.14
C ALA A 99 17.14 14.38 -0.10
N GLY A 100 15.95 14.71 0.42
CA GLY A 100 15.79 15.73 1.46
C GLY A 100 16.49 15.36 2.77
N ILE A 101 16.40 14.08 3.20
CA ILE A 101 17.14 13.61 4.39
C ILE A 101 18.64 13.66 4.16
N MET A 102 19.12 13.22 2.98
CA MET A 102 20.54 13.31 2.62
C MET A 102 21.04 14.75 2.60
N LEU A 103 20.25 15.67 2.06
CA LEU A 103 20.55 17.11 2.08
C LEU A 103 20.62 17.65 3.52
N ALA A 104 19.70 17.25 4.40
CA ALA A 104 19.75 17.63 5.81
C ALA A 104 21.02 17.08 6.48
N VAL A 105 21.35 15.81 6.25
CA VAL A 105 22.58 15.19 6.78
C VAL A 105 23.81 15.97 6.32
N TRP A 106 23.84 16.40 5.07
CA TRP A 106 24.91 17.25 4.55
C TRP A 106 25.06 18.56 5.31
N LEU A 107 23.97 19.30 5.42
CA LEU A 107 23.97 20.65 5.98
C LEU A 107 24.35 20.63 7.47
N PHE A 108 23.83 19.67 8.24
CA PHE A 108 24.01 19.63 9.69
C PHE A 108 25.29 18.93 10.14
N PHE A 109 25.73 17.88 9.45
CA PHE A 109 26.92 17.14 9.85
C PHE A 109 28.17 17.55 9.06
N SER A 110 28.00 18.27 7.94
CA SER A 110 29.07 18.68 7.02
C SER A 110 30.15 17.60 6.84
N PRO A 111 29.76 16.34 6.56
CA PRO A 111 30.74 15.27 6.47
C PRO A 111 31.71 15.57 5.33
N LYS A 112 32.99 15.66 5.66
CA LYS A 112 34.06 15.83 4.68
C LYS A 112 33.91 14.73 3.62
N GLY A 113 33.75 15.13 2.37
CA GLY A 113 33.62 14.20 1.24
C GLY A 113 32.23 14.06 0.63
N MET A 114 31.20 14.75 1.13
CA MET A 114 29.87 14.65 0.52
C MET A 114 29.68 15.58 -0.69
N LEU A 115 29.33 15.01 -1.84
CA LEU A 115 28.96 15.72 -3.07
C LEU A 115 27.53 15.38 -3.47
N TYR A 116 26.68 16.38 -3.65
CA TYR A 116 25.35 16.23 -4.23
C TYR A 116 25.39 16.75 -5.67
N ASN A 117 25.41 15.85 -6.66
CA ASN A 117 25.40 16.21 -8.07
C ASN A 117 24.36 15.37 -8.81
N ASN A 118 23.60 15.98 -9.73
CA ASN A 118 22.59 15.29 -10.53
C ASN A 118 21.50 14.56 -9.72
N SER A 119 21.14 15.06 -8.53
CA SER A 119 20.22 14.41 -7.58
C SER A 119 20.73 13.11 -6.95
N ILE A 120 22.02 12.79 -7.13
CA ILE A 120 22.69 11.64 -6.55
C ILE A 120 23.65 12.15 -5.47
N VAL A 121 23.61 11.48 -4.31
CA VAL A 121 24.39 11.85 -3.12
C VAL A 121 25.63 10.95 -3.06
N TYR A 122 26.81 11.55 -3.04
CA TYR A 122 28.12 10.91 -2.91
C TYR A 122 28.74 11.27 -1.58
N PHE A 123 29.50 10.36 -0.98
CA PHE A 123 30.38 10.64 0.16
C PHE A 123 31.72 9.94 -0.07
N ASP A 124 32.83 10.61 0.24
CA ASP A 124 34.18 10.03 0.20
C ASP A 124 34.25 8.81 1.14
N ILE A 125 34.82 7.71 0.64
CA ILE A 125 34.54 6.34 1.06
C ILE A 125 35.04 6.07 2.49
N ASP A 126 34.22 5.37 3.30
CA ASP A 126 34.61 4.18 4.08
C ASP A 126 33.46 3.79 5.02
N ILE A 127 32.67 2.75 4.71
CA ILE A 127 31.60 2.08 5.54
C ILE A 127 30.46 2.94 6.09
N LYS A 128 30.75 4.16 6.56
CA LYS A 128 29.87 5.22 7.00
C LYS A 128 28.83 5.57 5.95
N LEU A 129 29.16 5.51 4.66
CA LEU A 129 28.17 5.74 3.59
C LEU A 129 27.12 4.64 3.54
N LEU A 130 27.54 3.36 3.60
CA LEU A 130 26.60 2.25 3.68
C LEU A 130 25.80 2.30 4.98
N ALA A 131 26.44 2.65 6.10
CA ALA A 131 25.77 2.78 7.40
C ALA A 131 24.74 3.94 7.41
N VAL A 132 25.11 5.12 6.91
CA VAL A 132 24.24 6.30 6.83
C VAL A 132 23.11 6.07 5.83
N SER A 133 23.41 5.55 4.64
CA SER A 133 22.37 5.20 3.66
C SER A 133 21.44 4.10 4.18
N THR A 134 21.95 3.10 4.90
CA THR A 134 21.13 2.07 5.57
C THR A 134 20.26 2.69 6.65
N LEU A 135 20.81 3.56 7.49
CA LEU A 135 20.07 4.25 8.54
C LEU A 135 18.95 5.11 7.95
N VAL A 136 19.22 5.81 6.85
CA VAL A 136 18.22 6.63 6.17
C VAL A 136 17.20 5.79 5.43
N CYS A 137 17.60 4.72 4.74
CA CYS A 137 16.67 3.75 4.16
C CYS A 137 15.76 3.15 5.24
N TYR A 138 16.32 2.81 6.40
CA TYR A 138 15.57 2.34 7.55
C TYR A 138 14.61 3.41 8.07
N ALA A 139 15.05 4.67 8.19
CA ALA A 139 14.20 5.78 8.61
C ALA A 139 13.03 5.99 7.63
N VAL A 140 13.29 5.99 6.32
CA VAL A 140 12.27 6.05 5.27
C VAL A 140 11.30 4.88 5.39
N LEU A 141 11.80 3.64 5.50
CA LEU A 141 10.97 2.44 5.69
C LEU A 141 10.13 2.47 6.98
N ARG A 142 10.67 3.07 8.05
CA ARG A 142 9.99 3.23 9.35
C ARG A 142 8.89 4.28 9.25
N VAL A 143 9.18 5.44 8.68
CA VAL A 143 8.20 6.51 8.41
C VAL A 143 7.09 5.98 7.50
N VAL A 144 7.45 5.29 6.43
CA VAL A 144 6.51 4.54 5.57
C VAL A 144 5.69 3.56 6.39
N GLY A 145 6.33 2.79 7.29
CA GLY A 145 5.64 1.89 8.20
C GLY A 145 4.60 2.57 9.09
N LEU A 146 4.88 3.78 9.57
CA LEU A 146 3.95 4.57 10.37
C LEU A 146 2.75 5.03 9.53
N PHE A 147 2.98 5.56 8.33
CA PHE A 147 1.90 5.94 7.41
C PHE A 147 1.06 4.73 6.99
N VAL A 148 1.69 3.59 6.73
CA VAL A 148 1.01 2.33 6.34
C VAL A 148 0.20 1.74 7.49
N LYS A 149 0.73 1.77 8.73
CA LYS A 149 -0.01 1.36 9.93
C LYS A 149 -1.21 2.25 10.18
N ARG A 150 -1.06 3.57 10.05
CA ARG A 150 -2.16 4.53 10.18
C ARG A 150 -3.22 4.40 9.08
N ALA A 151 -2.80 3.94 7.89
CA ALA A 151 -3.68 3.60 6.77
C ALA A 151 -4.14 2.12 6.78
N SER A 152 -3.74 1.33 7.78
CA SER A 152 -4.25 -0.02 8.00
C SER A 152 -5.35 0.09 9.03
N PRO A 153 -6.59 -0.31 8.72
CA PRO A 153 -7.68 -0.16 9.66
C PRO A 153 -7.56 -1.21 10.77
N ALA A 154 -6.77 -0.89 11.79
CA ALA A 154 -6.89 -1.55 13.08
C ALA A 154 -8.21 -1.16 13.78
N ASP A 155 -8.82 -0.04 13.38
CA ASP A 155 -10.01 0.55 14.04
C ASP A 155 -11.32 0.44 13.23
N LYS A 156 -11.45 -0.55 12.34
CA LYS A 156 -12.74 -0.76 11.63
C LYS A 156 -13.71 -1.65 12.39
N THR A 157 -13.39 -2.12 13.59
CA THR A 157 -14.37 -2.81 14.42
C THR A 157 -15.12 -1.81 15.29
N VAL A 158 -16.43 -1.72 15.10
CA VAL A 158 -17.34 -0.90 15.91
C VAL A 158 -18.29 -1.79 16.69
N SER A 159 -18.67 -1.36 17.89
CA SER A 159 -19.71 -2.05 18.65
C SER A 159 -21.08 -1.64 18.10
N VAL A 160 -21.89 -2.63 17.70
CA VAL A 160 -23.23 -2.42 17.13
C VAL A 160 -24.22 -3.17 18.00
N SER A 161 -25.28 -2.46 18.41
CA SER A 161 -26.42 -3.06 19.11
C SER A 161 -27.49 -3.42 18.09
N LEU A 162 -27.82 -4.71 18.01
CA LEU A 162 -28.89 -5.24 17.19
C LEU A 162 -30.11 -5.51 18.08
N VAL A 163 -31.30 -5.17 17.61
CA VAL A 163 -32.56 -5.36 18.35
C VAL A 163 -33.55 -6.07 17.45
N ASN A 164 -34.17 -7.14 17.94
CA ASN A 164 -35.31 -7.75 17.27
C ASN A 164 -36.32 -8.22 18.32
N SER A 165 -37.60 -7.87 18.12
CA SER A 165 -38.71 -8.36 18.95
C SER A 165 -38.46 -8.23 20.47
N GLY A 166 -37.84 -7.12 20.88
CA GLY A 166 -37.51 -6.83 22.28
C GLY A 166 -36.20 -7.45 22.80
N LYS A 167 -35.55 -8.34 22.05
CA LYS A 167 -34.23 -8.88 22.39
C LYS A 167 -33.14 -8.00 21.79
N SER A 168 -32.17 -7.60 22.61
CA SER A 168 -31.01 -6.82 22.17
C SER A 168 -29.71 -7.57 22.41
N ILE A 169 -28.81 -7.56 21.43
CA ILE A 169 -27.44 -8.05 21.57
C ILE A 169 -26.46 -6.98 21.10
N THR A 170 -25.27 -6.93 21.70
CA THR A 170 -24.20 -6.04 21.26
C THR A 170 -23.05 -6.89 20.73
N VAL A 171 -22.63 -6.61 19.50
CA VAL A 171 -21.57 -7.36 18.80
C VAL A 171 -20.56 -6.40 18.21
N ASN A 172 -19.32 -6.87 18.05
CA ASN A 172 -18.30 -6.13 17.30
C ASN A 172 -18.49 -6.41 15.82
N ALA A 173 -18.77 -5.37 15.04
CA ALA A 173 -18.95 -5.44 13.61
C ALA A 173 -17.76 -4.81 12.89
N LEU A 174 -17.32 -5.44 11.81
CA LEU A 174 -16.30 -4.88 10.92
C LEU A 174 -16.95 -3.92 9.92
N ILE A 175 -16.54 -2.66 9.93
CA ILE A 175 -16.87 -1.66 8.90
C ILE A 175 -16.15 -2.04 7.62
N ASP A 176 -16.75 -2.90 6.80
CA ASP A 176 -16.20 -3.21 5.51
C ASP A 176 -16.56 -2.13 4.49
N THR A 177 -15.60 -1.25 4.17
CA THR A 177 -15.77 -0.22 3.13
C THR A 177 -15.89 -0.79 1.72
N GLY A 178 -15.59 -2.09 1.53
CA GLY A 178 -15.81 -2.82 0.29
C GLY A 178 -17.21 -3.45 0.19
N ASN A 179 -17.95 -3.53 1.30
CA ASN A 179 -19.32 -4.01 1.27
C ASN A 179 -20.26 -2.91 0.74
N THR A 180 -20.76 -3.11 -0.47
CA THR A 180 -21.72 -2.22 -1.13
C THR A 180 -23.15 -2.76 -1.11
N LEU A 181 -23.41 -3.83 -0.34
CA LEU A 181 -24.73 -4.45 -0.30
C LEU A 181 -25.77 -3.51 0.29
N LYS A 182 -26.89 -3.44 -0.42
CA LYS A 182 -28.05 -2.64 -0.07
C LYS A 182 -29.30 -3.46 -0.25
N ASP A 183 -30.29 -3.19 0.59
CA ASP A 183 -31.65 -3.68 0.37
C ASP A 183 -32.20 -3.00 -0.90
N ALA A 184 -32.61 -3.79 -1.88
CA ALA A 184 -33.08 -3.29 -3.17
C ALA A 184 -34.38 -2.46 -3.06
N PHE A 185 -35.15 -2.64 -1.98
CA PHE A 185 -36.42 -1.93 -1.78
C PHE A 185 -36.25 -0.63 -0.99
N THR A 186 -35.37 -0.59 0.02
CA THR A 186 -35.17 0.62 0.85
C THR A 186 -33.93 1.41 0.48
N GLY A 187 -32.97 0.81 -0.23
CA GLY A 187 -31.67 1.40 -0.53
C GLY A 187 -30.72 1.48 0.68
N GLU A 188 -31.13 0.94 1.84
CA GLU A 188 -30.36 0.95 3.07
C GLU A 188 -29.24 -0.09 3.03
N GLY A 189 -28.12 0.19 3.73
CA GLY A 189 -27.01 -0.74 3.84
C GLY A 189 -27.37 -1.98 4.66
N VAL A 190 -26.75 -3.11 4.34
CA VAL A 190 -27.03 -4.41 4.97
C VAL A 190 -25.88 -4.84 5.86
N VAL A 191 -26.22 -5.30 7.08
CA VAL A 191 -25.26 -5.93 8.00
C VAL A 191 -25.26 -7.43 7.74
N ILE A 192 -24.09 -7.99 7.42
CA ILE A 192 -23.89 -9.44 7.34
C ILE A 192 -23.53 -9.95 8.74
N ALA A 193 -24.24 -10.97 9.20
CA ALA A 193 -24.04 -11.56 10.51
C ALA A 193 -23.79 -13.07 10.40
N ASP A 194 -22.87 -13.59 11.22
CA ASP A 194 -22.65 -15.03 11.36
C ASP A 194 -23.87 -15.72 11.99
N GLU A 195 -24.03 -17.02 11.71
CA GLU A 195 -25.15 -17.81 12.22
C GLU A 195 -25.24 -17.79 13.76
N ALA A 196 -24.11 -17.68 14.46
CA ALA A 196 -24.08 -17.56 15.92
C ALA A 196 -24.75 -16.27 16.43
N VAL A 197 -24.56 -15.15 15.72
CA VAL A 197 -25.20 -13.86 16.01
C VAL A 197 -26.70 -13.95 15.73
N ILE A 198 -27.08 -14.60 14.62
CA ILE A 198 -28.48 -14.86 14.28
C ILE A 198 -29.14 -15.71 15.37
N LYS A 199 -28.54 -16.85 15.78
CA LYS A 199 -29.08 -17.68 16.87
C LYS A 199 -29.22 -16.89 18.17
N SER A 200 -28.26 -16.02 18.47
CA SER A 200 -28.31 -15.17 19.65
C SER A 200 -29.46 -14.15 19.59
N LEU A 201 -29.71 -13.54 18.43
CA LEU A 201 -30.76 -12.52 18.25
C LEU A 201 -32.17 -13.12 18.09
N PHE A 202 -32.30 -14.19 17.30
CA PHE A 202 -33.59 -14.80 16.93
C PHE A 202 -33.94 -16.03 17.79
N GLY A 203 -33.00 -16.55 18.59
CA GLY A 203 -33.21 -17.72 19.45
C GLY A 203 -33.17 -19.08 18.75
N CYS A 204 -33.08 -19.11 17.42
CA CYS A 204 -33.02 -20.33 16.60
C CYS A 204 -32.15 -20.10 15.36
N SER A 205 -31.85 -21.17 14.60
CA SER A 205 -31.15 -21.03 13.32
C SER A 205 -31.99 -20.23 12.33
N LEU A 206 -31.33 -19.61 11.34
CA LEU A 206 -32.02 -18.85 10.31
C LEU A 206 -33.07 -19.70 9.59
N THR A 207 -32.73 -20.94 9.24
CA THR A 207 -33.65 -21.90 8.58
C THR A 207 -34.92 -22.13 9.38
N ALA A 208 -34.80 -22.41 10.68
CA ALA A 208 -35.94 -22.62 11.56
C ALA A 208 -36.80 -21.35 11.71
N TYR A 209 -36.17 -20.17 11.73
CA TYR A 209 -36.87 -18.89 11.72
C TYR A 209 -37.69 -18.70 10.42
N ILE A 210 -37.11 -18.99 9.26
CA ILE A 210 -37.82 -18.91 7.96
C ILE A 210 -39.03 -19.85 7.94
N GLU A 211 -38.85 -21.10 8.40
CA GLU A 211 -39.93 -22.09 8.43
C GLU A 211 -41.08 -21.68 9.36
N LYS A 212 -40.76 -21.14 10.54
CA LYS A 212 -41.74 -20.64 11.49
C LYS A 212 -42.55 -19.47 10.92
N GLU A 213 -41.87 -18.46 10.36
CA GLU A 213 -42.52 -17.29 9.74
C GLU A 213 -43.40 -17.67 8.54
N LYS A 214 -42.97 -18.68 7.76
CA LYS A 214 -43.75 -19.24 6.65
C LYS A 214 -45.02 -19.94 7.16
N SER A 215 -44.94 -20.68 8.26
CA SER A 215 -46.10 -21.33 8.89
C SER A 215 -47.08 -20.32 9.49
N GLU A 216 -46.59 -19.19 10.00
CA GLU A 216 -47.41 -18.13 10.60
C GLU A 216 -47.91 -17.08 9.59
N ASN A 217 -47.57 -17.25 8.30
CA ASN A 217 -47.93 -16.37 7.19
C ASN A 217 -47.48 -14.90 7.39
N LYS A 218 -46.37 -14.69 8.10
CA LYS A 218 -45.84 -13.38 8.51
C LYS A 218 -44.48 -13.03 7.89
N LEU A 219 -44.09 -13.72 6.81
CA LEU A 219 -42.79 -13.62 6.13
C LEU A 219 -42.22 -12.19 6.03
N ASN A 220 -41.43 -11.80 7.04
CA ASN A 220 -40.68 -10.55 7.09
C ASN A 220 -39.23 -10.75 6.63
N ILE A 221 -39.06 -11.58 5.61
CA ILE A 221 -37.76 -11.99 5.07
C ILE A 221 -37.66 -11.50 3.63
N ARG A 222 -36.57 -10.79 3.34
CA ARG A 222 -36.22 -10.31 2.00
C ARG A 222 -35.06 -11.13 1.46
N LEU A 223 -35.01 -11.30 0.15
CA LEU A 223 -33.90 -11.95 -0.52
C LEU A 223 -33.05 -10.88 -1.21
N ILE A 224 -31.78 -10.82 -0.86
CA ILE A 224 -30.83 -9.85 -1.39
C ILE A 224 -29.91 -10.57 -2.38
N PRO A 225 -29.94 -10.25 -3.68
CA PRO A 225 -29.00 -10.79 -4.63
C PRO A 225 -27.60 -10.25 -4.32
N VAL A 226 -26.62 -11.14 -4.36
CA VAL A 226 -25.23 -10.88 -3.96
C VAL A 226 -24.32 -11.33 -5.08
N ASN A 227 -23.38 -10.49 -5.48
CA ASN A 227 -22.33 -10.88 -6.39
C ASN A 227 -21.00 -10.97 -5.62
N THR A 228 -20.41 -12.15 -5.61
CA THR A 228 -19.15 -12.43 -4.91
C THR A 228 -18.07 -12.81 -5.91
N VAL A 229 -16.80 -12.84 -5.47
CA VAL A 229 -15.71 -13.37 -6.30
C VAL A 229 -15.90 -14.83 -6.71
N SER A 230 -16.77 -15.56 -6.01
CA SER A 230 -17.13 -16.96 -6.27
C SER A 230 -18.38 -17.11 -7.14
N GLY A 231 -19.03 -16.00 -7.53
CA GLY A 231 -20.24 -15.99 -8.36
C GLY A 231 -21.43 -15.29 -7.70
N GLU A 232 -22.57 -15.37 -8.38
CA GLU A 232 -23.84 -14.78 -7.98
C GLU A 232 -24.60 -15.73 -7.03
N THR A 233 -25.13 -15.19 -5.94
CA THR A 233 -25.91 -15.92 -4.95
C THR A 233 -27.00 -15.02 -4.37
N VAL A 234 -27.79 -15.55 -3.44
CA VAL A 234 -28.86 -14.82 -2.77
C VAL A 234 -28.75 -15.02 -1.27
N LEU A 235 -28.77 -13.93 -0.52
CA LEU A 235 -28.78 -13.96 0.94
C LEU A 235 -30.16 -13.58 1.50
N PRO A 236 -30.71 -14.37 2.44
CA PRO A 236 -31.87 -13.95 3.22
C PRO A 236 -31.50 -12.81 4.18
N ALA A 237 -32.33 -11.78 4.19
CA ALA A 237 -32.24 -10.63 5.06
C ALA A 237 -33.53 -10.50 5.88
N VAL A 238 -33.39 -10.23 7.17
CA VAL A 238 -34.51 -10.01 8.08
C VAL A 238 -34.48 -8.55 8.49
N LYS A 239 -35.64 -7.88 8.45
CA LYS A 239 -35.76 -6.52 8.94
C LYS A 239 -35.78 -6.57 10.47
N THR A 240 -34.75 -5.98 11.09
CA THR A 240 -34.60 -5.81 12.54
C THR A 240 -34.96 -4.39 12.94
#